data_AF-A0A959J079-F1
#
_entry.id   AF-A0A959J079-F1
#
_cell.length_a   1.000
_cell.length_b   1.000
_cell.length_c   1.000
_cell.angle_alpha   90.00
_cell.angle_beta   90.00
_cell.angle_gamma   90.00
#
_symmetry.space_group_name_H-M   'P 1'
#
loop_
_entity.id
_entity.type
_entity.pdbx_description
1 polymer ?
#
loop_
_entity_poly.entity_id
_entity_poly.type
_entity_poly.pdbx_seq_one_letter_code
_entity_poly.pdbx_strand_id
1 'polypeptide(L)'
;MTKNQYFCKRKPTSTWSKINKEKIELLTANGLMTEAGLNVIEIAKQNGSWCILDDVEELIVPQALENAFDRFEHSRDFFYTLSKSRKKLLLSWIALAKTEVTIEKRILEIAENAGQSQLPKTFRAS
;
A
#
# COMPACT_ATOMS: atom_id res chain seq x y z
N MET A 1 1.83 -27.14 -4.93
CA MET A 1 1.57 -26.16 -6.01
C MET A 1 2.82 -25.32 -6.21
N THR A 2 3.50 -25.48 -7.35
CA THR A 2 4.69 -24.70 -7.70
C THR A 2 4.26 -23.26 -8.01
N LYS A 3 4.79 -22.29 -7.26
CA LYS A 3 4.46 -20.88 -7.43
C LYS A 3 5.20 -20.35 -8.67
N ASN A 4 4.51 -20.29 -9.81
CA ASN A 4 5.08 -19.68 -11.02
C ASN A 4 5.32 -18.18 -10.76
N GLN A 5 6.59 -17.78 -10.69
CA GLN A 5 6.96 -16.37 -10.61
C GLN A 5 7.07 -15.83 -12.04
N TYR A 6 6.23 -14.86 -12.36
CA TYR A 6 6.28 -14.15 -13.65
C TYR A 6 7.32 -13.03 -13.57
N PHE A 7 8.27 -13.01 -14.50
CA PHE A 7 9.32 -12.00 -14.59
C PHE A 7 9.11 -11.18 -15.87
N CYS A 8 8.84 -9.89 -15.72
CA CYS A 8 8.77 -8.93 -16.82
C CYS A 8 9.35 -7.59 -16.39
N LYS A 9 9.64 -6.71 -17.36
CA LYS A 9 10.06 -5.34 -17.06
C LYS A 9 8.98 -4.65 -16.21
N ARG A 10 9.35 -4.15 -15.03
CA ARG A 10 8.42 -3.40 -14.18
C ARG A 10 8.06 -2.08 -14.84
N LYS A 11 6.81 -1.64 -14.68
CA LYS A 11 6.40 -0.31 -15.12
C LYS A 11 7.03 0.73 -14.17
N PRO A 12 7.44 1.91 -14.67
CA PRO A 12 8.03 2.94 -13.82
C PRO A 12 7.13 3.44 -12.67
N THR A 13 5.82 3.23 -12.78
CA THR A 13 4.80 3.63 -11.79
C THR A 13 4.34 2.48 -10.89
N SER A 14 5.00 1.33 -10.96
CA SER A 14 4.71 0.19 -10.08
C SER A 14 5.27 0.44 -8.67
N THR A 15 4.50 0.07 -7.65
CA THR A 15 4.91 0.17 -6.25
C THR A 15 5.91 -0.92 -5.85
N TRP A 16 6.75 -0.64 -4.86
CA TRP A 16 7.83 -1.54 -4.44
C TRP A 16 7.58 -2.08 -3.03
N SER A 17 7.18 -3.34 -2.94
CA SER A 17 7.08 -4.04 -1.65
C SER A 17 8.47 -4.34 -1.07
N LYS A 18 8.54 -4.57 0.25
CA LYS A 18 9.76 -4.99 0.95
C LYS A 18 10.46 -6.17 0.25
N ILE A 19 9.70 -7.21 -0.11
CA ILE A 19 10.22 -8.40 -0.82
C ILE A 19 10.89 -8.02 -2.15
N ASN A 20 10.35 -7.05 -2.89
CA ASN A 20 10.95 -6.62 -4.15
C ASN A 20 12.26 -5.86 -3.92
N LYS A 21 12.35 -5.08 -2.83
CA LYS A 21 13.58 -4.38 -2.43
C LYS A 21 14.66 -5.36 -1.98
N GLU A 22 14.32 -6.36 -1.17
CA GLU A 22 15.24 -7.45 -0.77
C GLU A 22 15.77 -8.23 -1.98
N LYS A 23 14.92 -8.50 -2.98
CA LYS A 23 15.36 -9.12 -4.24
C LYS A 23 16.35 -8.25 -5.02
N ILE A 24 16.14 -6.93 -5.03
CA ILE A 24 17.07 -6.00 -5.67
C ILE A 24 18.44 -6.04 -4.98
N GLU A 25 18.47 -6.06 -3.66
CA GLU A 25 19.71 -6.15 -2.88
C GLU A 25 20.45 -7.44 -3.22
N LEU A 26 19.76 -8.58 -3.25
CA LEU A 26 20.35 -9.86 -3.64
C LEU A 26 20.89 -9.84 -5.07
N LEU A 27 20.14 -9.32 -6.03
CA LEU A 27 20.58 -9.23 -7.43
C LEU A 27 21.78 -8.32 -7.60
N THR A 28 21.81 -7.19 -6.89
CA THR A 28 22.94 -6.27 -6.88
C THR A 28 24.18 -6.93 -6.27
N ALA A 29 24.04 -7.60 -5.13
CA ALA A 29 25.14 -8.31 -4.47
C ALA A 29 25.74 -9.43 -5.33
N ASN A 30 24.93 -10.08 -6.17
CA ASN A 30 25.37 -11.11 -7.10
C ASN A 30 25.83 -10.56 -8.48
N GLY A 31 25.85 -9.24 -8.69
CA GLY A 31 26.21 -8.63 -9.97
C GLY A 31 25.23 -8.95 -11.12
N LEU A 32 24.00 -9.37 -10.81
CA LEU A 32 22.97 -9.74 -11.78
C LEU A 32 22.06 -8.57 -12.18
N MET A 33 22.30 -7.39 -11.60
CA MET A 33 21.55 -6.18 -11.93
C MET A 33 22.01 -5.60 -13.28
N THR A 34 21.07 -5.25 -14.14
CA THR A 34 21.34 -4.62 -15.44
C THR A 34 21.01 -3.13 -15.41
N GLU A 35 21.58 -2.35 -16.33
CA GLU A 35 21.29 -0.91 -16.48
C GLU A 35 19.79 -0.62 -16.61
N ALA A 36 19.07 -1.44 -17.37
CA ALA A 36 17.62 -1.32 -17.51
C ALA A 36 16.88 -1.52 -16.17
N GLY A 37 17.40 -2.37 -15.28
CA GLY A 37 16.87 -2.56 -13.93
C GLY A 37 17.16 -1.36 -13.02
N LEU A 38 18.39 -0.84 -13.07
CA LEU A 38 18.82 0.34 -12.32
C LEU A 38 18.01 1.59 -12.68
N ASN A 39 17.82 1.84 -13.98
CA ASN A 39 17.04 2.99 -14.46
C ASN A 39 15.59 2.96 -13.94
N VAL A 40 14.98 1.79 -13.85
CA VAL A 40 13.61 1.65 -13.31
C VAL A 40 13.57 1.92 -11.80
N ILE A 41 14.62 1.54 -11.06
CA ILE A 41 14.75 1.85 -9.63
C ILE A 41 14.92 3.36 -9.44
N GLU A 42 15.76 4.00 -10.25
CA GLU A 42 16.00 5.44 -10.18
C GLU A 42 14.71 6.23 -10.45
N ILE A 43 13.97 5.90 -11.52
CA ILE A 43 12.69 6.55 -11.82
C ILE A 43 11.68 6.35 -10.67
N ALA A 44 11.64 5.15 -10.08
CA ALA A 44 10.75 4.87 -8.96
C ALA A 44 11.11 5.65 -7.69
N LYS A 45 12.40 5.93 -7.45
CA LYS A 45 12.85 6.81 -6.36
C LYS A 45 12.46 8.27 -6.65
N GLN A 46 12.71 8.74 -7.87
CA GLN A 46 12.39 10.11 -8.29
C GLN A 46 10.88 10.40 -8.22
N ASN A 47 10.04 9.45 -8.61
CA ASN A 47 8.58 9.62 -8.61
C ASN A 47 7.89 9.19 -7.30
N GLY A 48 8.67 8.85 -6.26
CA GLY A 48 8.16 8.47 -4.94
C GLY A 48 7.58 7.05 -4.83
N SER A 49 7.35 6.33 -5.94
CA SER A 49 6.77 4.98 -5.93
C SER A 49 7.61 3.94 -5.18
N TRP A 50 8.90 4.23 -4.99
CA TRP A 50 9.82 3.44 -4.17
C TRP A 50 9.40 3.37 -2.70
N CYS A 51 8.87 4.47 -2.14
CA CYS A 51 8.57 4.57 -0.70
C CYS A 51 7.08 4.45 -0.36
N ILE A 52 6.18 4.46 -1.35
CA ILE A 52 4.72 4.47 -1.14
C ILE A 52 4.22 3.39 -0.16
N LEU A 53 4.85 2.22 -0.14
CA LEU A 53 4.42 1.11 0.72
C LEU A 53 5.17 1.05 2.06
N ASP A 54 6.20 1.87 2.28
CA ASP A 54 6.99 1.82 3.52
C ASP A 54 6.14 2.22 4.73
N ASP A 55 5.39 3.31 4.61
CA ASP A 55 4.43 3.75 5.64
C ASP A 55 3.36 2.68 5.93
N VAL A 56 2.92 1.97 4.88
CA VAL A 56 1.97 0.86 5.01
C VAL A 56 2.59 -0.31 5.78
N GLU A 57 3.85 -0.64 5.50
CA GLU A 57 4.55 -1.71 6.19
C GLU A 57 4.73 -1.43 7.68
N GLU A 58 4.99 -0.17 8.03
CA GLU A 58 5.12 0.36 9.39
C GLU A 58 3.76 0.67 10.06
N LEU A 59 2.64 0.45 9.36
CA LEU A 59 1.28 0.73 9.83
C LEU A 59 1.05 2.20 10.21
N ILE A 60 1.76 3.13 9.55
CA ILE A 60 1.55 4.56 9.72
C ILE A 60 0.18 4.92 9.13
N VAL A 61 -0.69 5.50 9.96
CA VAL A 61 -2.03 5.95 9.56
C VAL A 61 -1.92 7.39 9.04
N PRO A 62 -2.34 7.69 7.80
CA PRO A 62 -2.32 9.05 7.27
C PRO A 62 -3.20 9.99 8.11
N GLN A 63 -2.74 11.21 8.36
CA GLN A 63 -3.50 12.21 9.14
C GLN A 63 -4.91 12.47 8.56
N ALA A 64 -5.04 12.43 7.23
CA ALA A 64 -6.34 12.57 6.57
C ALA A 64 -7.32 11.44 6.95
N LEU A 65 -6.82 10.22 7.17
CA LEU A 65 -7.64 9.10 7.65
C LEU A 65 -7.96 9.24 9.14
N GLU A 66 -7.00 9.67 9.97
CA GLU A 66 -7.25 9.98 11.39
C GLU A 66 -8.35 11.02 11.57
N ASN A 67 -8.29 12.11 10.79
CA ASN A 67 -9.31 13.16 10.81
C ASN A 67 -10.67 12.66 10.29
N ALA A 68 -10.67 11.72 9.33
CA ALA A 68 -11.91 11.15 8.82
C ALA A 68 -12.61 10.28 9.85
N PHE A 69 -11.87 9.63 10.76
CA PHE A 69 -12.48 8.86 11.85
C PHE A 69 -13.28 9.73 12.81
N ASP A 70 -12.90 11.01 13.01
CA ASP A 70 -13.65 11.92 13.89
C ASP A 70 -15.07 12.24 13.37
N ARG A 71 -15.37 11.90 12.11
CA ARG A 71 -16.70 12.10 11.51
C ARG A 71 -17.68 10.98 11.81
N PHE A 72 -17.23 9.84 12.33
CA PHE A 72 -18.05 8.64 12.54
C PHE A 72 -17.73 8.02 13.91
N GLU A 73 -18.75 7.90 14.76
CA GLU A 73 -18.61 7.26 16.06
C GLU A 73 -18.09 5.82 15.91
N HIS A 74 -17.26 5.37 16.87
CA HIS A 74 -16.63 4.04 16.90
C HIS A 74 -15.67 3.71 15.76
N SER A 75 -15.49 4.60 14.77
CA SER A 75 -14.69 4.33 13.58
C SER A 75 -13.21 4.13 13.88
N ARG A 76 -12.61 5.06 14.65
CA ARG A 76 -11.21 4.95 15.10
C ARG A 76 -11.01 3.65 15.87
N ASP A 77 -11.81 3.42 16.91
CA ASP A 77 -11.69 2.25 17.78
C ASP A 77 -11.75 0.96 16.99
N PHE A 78 -12.76 0.80 16.13
CA PHE A 78 -12.90 -0.38 15.29
C PHE A 78 -11.67 -0.56 14.39
N PHE A 79 -11.20 0.48 13.71
CA PHE A 79 -9.99 0.39 12.88
C PHE A 79 -8.80 -0.10 13.68
N TYR A 80 -8.62 0.40 14.90
CA TYR A 80 -7.51 0.01 15.77
C TYR A 80 -7.62 -1.43 16.30
N THR A 81 -8.84 -2.00 16.39
CA THR A 81 -9.02 -3.44 16.70
C THR A 81 -8.64 -4.40 15.56
N LEU A 82 -8.51 -3.90 14.33
CA LEU A 82 -8.19 -4.73 13.17
C LEU A 82 -6.81 -5.38 13.28
N SER A 83 -6.70 -6.62 12.81
CA SER A 83 -5.40 -7.30 12.64
C SER A 83 -4.45 -6.48 11.76
N LYS A 84 -3.13 -6.65 11.97
CA LYS A 84 -2.08 -5.98 11.16
C LYS A 84 -2.32 -6.17 9.65
N SER A 85 -2.67 -7.38 9.22
CA SER A 85 -2.94 -7.67 7.80
C SER A 85 -4.12 -6.88 7.23
N ARG A 86 -5.20 -6.70 8.00
CA ARG A 86 -6.35 -5.88 7.59
C ARG A 86 -6.01 -4.39 7.55
N LYS A 87 -5.23 -3.89 8.52
CA LYS A 87 -4.73 -2.50 8.48
C LYS A 87 -3.88 -2.26 7.24
N LYS A 88 -2.91 -3.15 6.94
CA LYS A 88 -2.08 -3.07 5.71
C LYS A 88 -2.93 -3.10 4.44
N LEU A 89 -3.97 -3.93 4.39
CA LEU A 89 -4.89 -3.97 3.26
C LEU A 89 -5.57 -2.61 3.02
N LEU A 90 -6.10 -1.97 4.06
CA LEU A 90 -6.77 -0.67 3.94
C LEU A 90 -5.79 0.48 3.63
N LEU A 91 -4.65 0.52 4.32
CA LEU A 91 -3.62 1.54 4.11
C LEU A 91 -3.00 1.43 2.71
N SER A 92 -2.73 0.21 2.22
CA SER A 92 -2.29 0.01 0.84
C SER A 92 -3.36 0.43 -0.17
N TRP A 93 -4.64 0.20 0.12
CA TRP A 93 -5.71 0.66 -0.74
C TRP A 93 -5.72 2.19 -0.87
N ILE A 94 -5.45 2.93 0.20
CA ILE A 94 -5.29 4.39 0.11
C ILE A 94 -4.01 4.74 -0.67
N ALA A 95 -2.86 4.20 -0.27
CA ALA A 95 -1.55 4.53 -0.83
C ALA A 95 -1.42 4.23 -2.33
N LEU A 96 -2.16 3.25 -2.85
CA LEU A 96 -2.18 2.87 -4.26
C LEU A 96 -3.14 3.69 -5.13
N ALA A 97 -3.95 4.58 -4.55
CA ALA A 97 -4.76 5.51 -5.33
C ALA A 97 -3.89 6.60 -5.97
N LYS A 98 -4.17 6.95 -7.23
CA LYS A 98 -3.35 7.89 -8.02
C LYS A 98 -3.84 9.33 -7.99
N THR A 99 -5.12 9.55 -7.68
CA THR A 99 -5.73 10.88 -7.71
C THR A 99 -6.24 11.22 -6.32
N GLU A 100 -6.13 12.49 -5.94
CA GLU A 100 -6.63 13.02 -4.66
C GLU A 100 -8.10 12.68 -4.45
N VAL A 101 -8.93 12.85 -5.47
CA VAL A 101 -10.36 12.47 -5.44
C VAL A 101 -10.57 11.00 -5.08
N THR A 102 -9.73 10.09 -5.61
CA THR A 102 -9.84 8.66 -5.28
C THR A 102 -9.33 8.37 -3.88
N ILE A 103 -8.26 9.04 -3.46
CA ILE A 103 -7.68 8.93 -2.11
C ILE A 103 -8.73 9.33 -1.07
N GLU A 104 -9.33 10.52 -1.23
CA GLU A 104 -10.37 11.05 -0.35
C GLU A 104 -11.58 10.12 -0.28
N LYS A 105 -12.04 9.62 -1.43
CA LYS A 105 -13.16 8.67 -1.48
C LYS A 105 -12.86 7.39 -0.68
N ARG A 106 -11.66 6.82 -0.82
CA ARG A 106 -11.25 5.61 -0.09
C ARG A 106 -11.13 5.87 1.41
N ILE A 107 -10.57 7.01 1.79
CA ILE A 107 -10.48 7.43 3.20
C ILE A 107 -11.87 7.51 3.82
N LEU A 108 -12.79 8.20 3.15
CA LEU A 108 -14.16 8.36 3.62
C LEU A 108 -14.87 7.01 3.72
N GLU A 109 -14.72 6.15 2.71
CA GLU A 109 -15.33 4.81 2.71
C GLU A 109 -14.77 3.94 3.85
N ILE A 110 -13.48 4.02 4.15
CA ILE A 110 -12.90 3.32 5.30
C ILE A 110 -13.52 3.84 6.60
N ALA A 111 -13.55 5.15 6.82
CA ALA A 111 -14.03 5.74 8.05
C ALA A 111 -15.54 5.47 8.28
N GLU A 112 -16.36 5.60 7.24
CA GLU A 112 -17.80 5.35 7.32
C GLU A 112 -18.09 3.88 7.69
N ASN A 113 -17.46 2.94 6.98
CA ASN A 113 -17.71 1.51 7.23
C ASN A 113 -17.12 1.06 8.56
N ALA A 114 -15.98 1.61 8.97
CA ALA A 114 -15.40 1.34 10.28
C ALA A 114 -16.31 1.79 11.42
N GLY A 115 -17.03 2.91 11.27
CA GLY A 115 -18.05 3.34 12.25
C GLY A 115 -19.21 2.34 12.39
N GLN A 116 -19.47 1.54 11.35
CA GLN A 116 -20.44 0.44 11.37
C GLN A 116 -19.81 -0.90 11.79
N SER A 117 -18.57 -0.89 12.28
CA SER A 117 -17.78 -2.09 12.59
C SER A 117 -17.60 -3.05 11.40
N GLN A 118 -17.46 -2.49 10.19
CA GLN A 118 -17.32 -3.23 8.95
C GLN A 118 -16.10 -2.76 8.13
N LEU A 119 -15.55 -3.64 7.30
CA LEU A 119 -14.59 -3.24 6.27
C LEU A 119 -15.33 -2.58 5.08
N PRO A 120 -14.67 -1.79 4.21
CA PRO A 120 -15.24 -1.35 2.94
C PRO A 120 -15.83 -2.51 2.14
N LYS A 121 -16.89 -2.26 1.36
CA LYS A 121 -17.63 -3.32 0.63
C LYS A 121 -16.73 -4.18 -0.26
N THR A 122 -15.72 -3.57 -0.87
CA THR A 122 -14.72 -4.26 -1.72
C THR A 122 -13.93 -5.34 -1.00
N PHE A 123 -13.88 -5.33 0.34
CA PHE A 123 -13.10 -6.29 1.15
C PHE A 123 -13.96 -7.18 2.04
N ARG A 124 -15.28 -7.14 1.89
CA ARG A 124 -16.18 -8.08 2.57
C ARG A 124 -16.19 -9.39 1.81
N ALA A 125 -16.20 -10.50 2.54
CA ALA A 125 -16.51 -11.79 1.92
C ALA A 125 -17.92 -11.70 1.31
N SER A 126 -18.05 -12.17 0.07
CA SER A 126 -19.33 -12.25 -0.65
C SER A 126 -20.24 -13.31 -0.04
#